data_AF-A0A255PBW3-F1
#
_entry.id   AF-A0A255PBW3-F1
#
_cell.length_a   1.000
_cell.length_b   1.000
_cell.length_c   1.000
_cell.angle_alpha   90.00
_cell.angle_beta   90.00
_cell.angle_gamma   90.00
#
_symmetry.space_group_name_H-M   'P 1'
#
loop_
_entity.id
_entity.type
_entity.pdbx_description
1 polymer ?
#
loop_
_entity_poly.entity_id
_entity_poly.type
_entity_poly.pdbx_seq_one_letter_code
_entity_poly.pdbx_strand_id
1 'polypeptide(L)'
;MTGGRVRIDGNTLRLPGGVAVRFVRTLRLPERGTHPLPPGLGEFPVRRVADHADRVPEPMRARGGVLLPVYLREAMWLSFAGTTEPAALQVGVGKVCAVSGEPWRDRLSRRPQNYVVLPRQPWLDGINSGTGTVRQFVAVPLGLGATVEGQVTGEEVWGGVQLRSFPLKERPLAEWRRRERERERQRARQPGPADLPTGYGTPTDYGPPVGQGTGGGYGTAPPMAAPPGGPASPGGPSAPGGPAIPGAPGSPPAWSPGSAPPPPAAPFGAAPPPAAAPPRRAAAMGLGAGGAMRQEVYRDDRPLGDWSEEPAGRVFVHLVTPPEWRRITGEAPPPSPVDRAAYTRAGLPWYDYYDADAEDLAPADALEAVEPVGAWLGDDLDPWQAPSAGQVTPLKDAPGTPVEDGEW
;
A
#
# COMPACT_ATOMS: atom_id res chain seq x y z
N MET A 1 -15.96 24.50 -16.81
CA MET A 1 -14.81 23.72 -16.31
C MET A 1 -15.22 22.25 -16.27
N THR A 2 -14.70 21.42 -17.18
CA THR A 2 -14.95 19.98 -17.15
C THR A 2 -14.24 19.40 -15.93
N GLY A 3 -14.98 19.19 -14.84
CA GLY A 3 -14.53 18.41 -13.70
C GLY A 3 -14.06 17.05 -14.20
N GLY A 4 -12.75 16.82 -14.18
CA GLY A 4 -12.19 15.55 -14.62
C GLY A 4 -12.71 14.43 -13.72
N ARG A 5 -13.00 13.26 -14.27
CA ARG A 5 -13.10 12.04 -13.46
C ARG A 5 -11.70 11.55 -13.12
N VAL A 6 -11.55 10.81 -12.02
CA VAL A 6 -10.30 10.10 -11.72
C VAL A 6 -10.02 9.10 -12.85
N ARG A 7 -8.77 9.06 -13.31
CA ARG A 7 -8.32 8.15 -14.38
C ARG A 7 -7.14 7.31 -13.92
N ILE A 8 -6.91 6.21 -14.63
CA ILE A 8 -5.73 5.37 -14.47
C ILE A 8 -4.89 5.54 -15.73
N ASP A 9 -3.61 5.84 -15.54
CA ASP A 9 -2.58 5.97 -16.59
C ASP A 9 -1.40 5.06 -16.20
N GLY A 10 -1.32 3.87 -16.83
CA GLY A 10 -0.49 2.78 -16.32
C GLY A 10 -0.98 2.30 -14.95
N ASN A 11 -0.16 2.47 -13.90
CA ASN A 11 -0.55 2.26 -12.50
C ASN A 11 -0.77 3.59 -11.74
N THR A 12 -0.72 4.73 -12.43
CA THR A 12 -0.87 6.06 -11.82
C THR A 12 -2.34 6.46 -11.76
N LEU A 13 -2.80 6.86 -10.58
CA LEU A 13 -4.07 7.55 -10.42
C LEU A 13 -3.90 9.03 -10.77
N ARG A 14 -4.61 9.48 -11.80
CA ARG A 14 -4.71 10.87 -12.22
C ARG A 14 -5.98 11.47 -11.64
N LEU A 15 -5.83 12.32 -10.63
CA LEU A 15 -6.93 13.06 -10.02
C LEU A 15 -7.04 14.46 -10.65
N PRO A 16 -8.24 15.06 -10.66
CA PRO A 16 -8.45 16.46 -11.02
C PRO A 16 -7.55 17.41 -10.23
N GLY A 17 -7.17 18.53 -10.85
CA GLY A 17 -6.16 19.43 -10.29
C GLY A 17 -4.72 19.01 -10.60
N GLY A 18 -4.51 18.18 -11.62
CA GLY A 18 -3.17 17.75 -12.05
C GLY A 18 -2.47 16.78 -11.10
N VAL A 19 -3.19 16.22 -10.13
CA VAL A 19 -2.63 15.34 -9.09
C VAL A 19 -2.34 13.96 -9.66
N ALA A 20 -1.14 13.45 -9.38
CA ALA A 20 -0.73 12.09 -9.70
C ALA A 20 -0.43 11.34 -8.40
N VAL A 21 -0.97 10.13 -8.25
CA VAL A 21 -0.69 9.25 -7.10
C VAL A 21 -0.31 7.86 -7.61
N ARG A 22 0.80 7.32 -7.12
CA ARG A 22 1.19 5.92 -7.32
C ARG A 22 1.40 5.25 -5.99
N PHE A 23 1.02 3.98 -5.90
CA PHE A 23 1.29 3.13 -4.75
C PHE A 23 2.56 2.35 -5.03
N VAL A 24 3.54 2.47 -4.15
CA VAL A 24 4.86 1.87 -4.32
C VAL A 24 5.11 0.88 -3.18
N ARG A 25 5.53 -0.34 -3.53
CA ARG A 25 5.97 -1.34 -2.56
C ARG A 25 7.26 -0.89 -1.90
N THR A 26 7.44 -1.27 -0.64
CA THR A 26 8.70 -1.04 0.06
C THR A 26 8.96 -2.13 1.10
N LEU A 27 10.14 -2.11 1.70
CA LEU A 27 10.45 -2.98 2.82
C LEU A 27 9.65 -2.58 4.05
N ARG A 28 9.11 -3.58 4.76
CA ARG A 28 8.58 -3.37 6.11
C ARG A 28 9.73 -3.04 7.05
N LEU A 29 9.61 -1.89 7.71
CA LEU A 29 10.57 -1.46 8.72
C LEU A 29 10.36 -2.24 10.03
N PRO A 30 11.44 -2.52 10.78
CA PRO A 30 11.33 -3.05 12.13
C PRO A 30 10.54 -2.10 13.04
N GLU A 31 9.74 -2.64 13.94
CA GLU A 31 8.84 -1.85 14.80
C GLU A 31 9.59 -1.05 15.89
N ARG A 32 10.83 -1.42 16.19
CA ARG A 32 11.66 -0.75 17.20
C ARG A 32 12.64 0.23 16.54
N GLY A 33 12.71 1.43 17.11
CA GLY A 33 13.60 2.50 16.66
C GLY A 33 13.04 3.33 15.50
N THR A 34 13.79 4.36 15.11
CA THR A 34 13.49 5.21 13.95
C THR A 34 14.50 4.90 12.85
N HIS A 35 14.01 4.57 11.66
CA HIS A 35 14.83 4.12 10.54
C HIS A 35 14.91 5.17 9.42
N PRO A 36 15.95 5.11 8.55
CA PRO A 36 15.97 5.83 7.28
C PRO A 36 14.88 5.31 6.33
N LEU A 37 14.59 6.07 5.28
CA LEU A 37 13.56 5.73 4.29
C LEU A 37 13.98 4.49 3.48
N PRO A 38 13.13 3.46 3.40
CA PRO A 38 13.40 2.28 2.58
C PRO A 38 13.16 2.58 1.07
N PRO A 39 13.91 1.97 0.14
CA PRO A 39 13.72 2.20 -1.28
C PRO A 39 12.41 1.60 -1.80
N GLY A 40 11.90 2.18 -2.87
CA GLY A 40 10.78 1.61 -3.62
C GLY A 40 11.16 0.30 -4.32
N LEU A 41 10.29 -0.70 -4.23
CA LEU A 41 10.44 -2.05 -4.80
C LEU A 41 9.50 -2.30 -5.99
N GLY A 42 9.04 -1.22 -6.62
CA GLY A 42 8.12 -1.24 -7.75
C GLY A 42 6.69 -0.86 -7.39
N GLU A 43 5.90 -0.59 -8.42
CA GLU A 43 4.54 -0.10 -8.28
C GLU A 43 3.53 -1.24 -8.05
N PHE A 44 2.50 -0.97 -7.27
CA PHE A 44 1.32 -1.83 -7.22
C PHE A 44 0.49 -1.67 -8.51
N PRO A 45 0.01 -2.78 -9.12
CA PRO A 45 -0.95 -2.65 -10.19
C PRO A 45 -2.29 -2.16 -9.65
N VAL A 46 -2.92 -1.26 -10.39
CA VAL A 46 -4.22 -0.68 -10.02
C VAL A 46 -5.25 -0.98 -11.11
N ARG A 47 -6.44 -1.44 -10.72
CA ARG A 47 -7.56 -1.72 -11.65
C ARG A 47 -8.81 -1.00 -11.19
N ARG A 48 -9.69 -0.62 -12.12
CA ARG A 48 -10.98 -0.03 -11.77
C ARG A 48 -11.93 -1.11 -11.31
N VAL A 49 -12.69 -0.83 -10.26
CA VAL A 49 -13.74 -1.73 -9.79
C VAL A 49 -14.80 -1.96 -10.88
N ALA A 50 -15.14 -0.91 -11.63
CA ALA A 50 -16.15 -0.96 -12.68
C ALA A 50 -15.83 -1.95 -13.82
N ASP A 51 -14.55 -2.20 -14.10
CA ASP A 51 -14.11 -3.12 -15.15
C ASP A 51 -14.31 -4.60 -14.74
N HIS A 52 -14.64 -4.86 -13.47
CA HIS A 52 -14.83 -6.19 -12.89
C HIS A 52 -16.15 -6.30 -12.11
N ALA A 53 -17.18 -5.51 -12.47
CA ALA A 53 -18.44 -5.35 -11.74
C ALA A 53 -19.19 -6.67 -11.45
N ASP A 54 -19.00 -7.68 -12.28
CA ASP A 54 -19.56 -9.03 -12.17
C ASP A 54 -18.82 -9.92 -11.14
N ARG A 55 -17.54 -9.62 -10.86
CA ARG A 55 -16.66 -10.43 -10.01
C ARG A 55 -16.33 -9.78 -8.67
N VAL A 56 -16.45 -8.46 -8.55
CA VAL A 56 -16.23 -7.75 -7.27
C VAL A 56 -17.37 -8.02 -6.28
N PRO A 57 -17.08 -8.07 -4.96
CA PRO A 57 -18.14 -8.12 -3.94
C PRO A 57 -19.09 -6.93 -4.04
N GLU A 58 -20.36 -7.14 -3.70
CA GLU A 58 -21.40 -6.09 -3.79
C GLU A 58 -21.06 -4.78 -3.05
N PRO A 59 -20.53 -4.80 -1.80
CA PRO A 59 -20.14 -3.56 -1.12
C PRO A 59 -19.04 -2.79 -1.86
N MET A 60 -18.10 -3.50 -2.47
CA MET A 60 -17.03 -2.90 -3.28
C MET A 60 -17.60 -2.28 -4.56
N ARG A 61 -18.51 -2.98 -5.24
CA ARG A 61 -19.21 -2.48 -6.44
C ARG A 61 -20.02 -1.22 -6.15
N ALA A 62 -20.80 -1.23 -5.08
CA ALA A 62 -21.63 -0.10 -4.67
C ALA A 62 -20.77 1.14 -4.36
N ARG A 63 -19.59 0.94 -3.75
CA ARG A 63 -18.63 2.01 -3.46
C ARG A 63 -17.84 2.50 -4.68
N GLY A 64 -17.61 1.63 -5.66
CA GLY A 64 -16.78 1.94 -6.83
C GLY A 64 -15.30 2.16 -6.47
N GLY A 65 -14.62 2.99 -7.26
CA GLY A 65 -13.20 3.29 -7.09
C GLY A 65 -12.27 2.31 -7.80
N VAL A 66 -11.12 2.02 -7.17
CA VAL A 66 -10.07 1.16 -7.73
C VAL A 66 -9.64 0.11 -6.71
N LEU A 67 -9.02 -0.98 -7.17
CA LEU A 67 -8.44 -2.01 -6.32
C LEU A 67 -6.96 -2.23 -6.66
N LEU A 68 -6.18 -2.64 -5.65
CA LEU A 68 -4.80 -3.08 -5.81
C LEU A 68 -4.50 -4.32 -4.95
N PRO A 69 -3.61 -5.23 -5.38
CA PRO A 69 -3.28 -6.43 -4.63
C PRO A 69 -2.18 -6.17 -3.60
N VAL A 70 -2.43 -6.50 -2.35
CA VAL A 70 -1.43 -6.37 -1.28
C VAL A 70 -1.42 -7.61 -0.40
N TYR A 71 -0.23 -8.13 -0.08
CA TYR A 71 -0.08 -9.26 0.83
C TYR A 71 -0.15 -8.77 2.28
N LEU A 72 -0.46 -9.70 3.18
CA LEU A 72 -0.44 -9.42 4.61
C LEU A 72 0.97 -8.96 5.05
N ARG A 73 1.03 -7.89 5.85
CA ARG A 73 2.27 -7.23 6.34
C ARG A 73 3.12 -6.57 5.26
N GLU A 74 2.63 -6.43 4.03
CA GLU A 74 3.34 -5.60 3.05
C GLU A 74 3.30 -4.14 3.46
N ALA A 75 4.44 -3.48 3.28
CA ALA A 75 4.54 -2.05 3.42
C ALA A 75 4.41 -1.35 2.07
N MET A 76 3.82 -0.16 2.09
CA MET A 76 3.70 0.68 0.90
C MET A 76 3.88 2.15 1.24
N TRP A 77 4.15 2.96 0.22
CA TRP A 77 4.13 4.42 0.29
C TRP A 77 3.47 5.02 -0.95
N LEU A 78 3.09 6.29 -0.84
CA LEU A 78 2.41 7.03 -1.90
C LEU A 78 3.38 8.00 -2.56
N SER A 79 3.62 7.83 -3.85
CA SER A 79 4.40 8.78 -4.67
C SER A 79 3.47 9.83 -5.28
N PHE A 80 3.83 11.11 -5.14
CA PHE A 80 3.11 12.22 -5.78
C PHE A 80 3.84 12.79 -7.00
N ALA A 81 4.97 12.18 -7.38
CA ALA A 81 5.74 12.58 -8.54
C ALA A 81 4.91 12.46 -9.83
N GLY A 82 5.05 13.46 -10.70
CA GLY A 82 4.21 13.63 -11.89
C GLY A 82 2.95 14.45 -11.65
N THR A 83 2.76 15.01 -10.44
CA THR A 83 1.76 16.04 -10.20
C THR A 83 2.15 17.33 -10.93
N THR A 84 1.26 17.85 -11.76
CA THR A 84 1.56 18.96 -12.68
C THR A 84 1.06 20.31 -12.21
N GLU A 85 0.12 20.35 -11.25
CA GLU A 85 -0.42 21.59 -10.68
C GLU A 85 -0.56 21.47 -9.16
N PRO A 86 -0.60 22.60 -8.43
CA PRO A 86 -0.74 22.55 -6.99
C PRO A 86 -2.13 22.11 -6.55
N ALA A 87 -2.16 21.25 -5.54
CA ALA A 87 -3.39 20.79 -4.90
C ALA A 87 -3.12 20.44 -3.44
N ALA A 88 -4.14 20.64 -2.60
CA ALA A 88 -4.23 20.00 -1.31
C ALA A 88 -4.81 18.59 -1.51
N LEU A 89 -4.05 17.55 -1.13
CA LEU A 89 -4.49 16.15 -1.23
C LEU A 89 -4.75 15.62 0.18
N GLN A 90 -6.01 15.28 0.46
CA GLN A 90 -6.35 14.53 1.66
C GLN A 90 -6.06 13.04 1.42
N VAL A 91 -5.42 12.41 2.41
CA VAL A 91 -5.13 10.98 2.44
C VAL A 91 -5.74 10.37 3.69
N GLY A 92 -6.66 9.43 3.49
CA GLY A 92 -7.38 8.73 4.55
C GLY A 92 -7.03 7.25 4.53
N VAL A 93 -6.93 6.66 5.71
CA VAL A 93 -6.72 5.22 5.91
C VAL A 93 -7.84 4.72 6.82
N GLY A 94 -8.75 3.91 6.26
CA GLY A 94 -9.98 3.52 6.96
C GLY A 94 -10.78 4.71 7.51
N LYS A 95 -10.95 5.79 6.74
CA LYS A 95 -11.65 7.00 7.16
C LYS A 95 -11.05 7.69 8.41
N VAL A 96 -9.77 7.47 8.69
CA VAL A 96 -8.96 8.32 9.57
C VAL A 96 -7.97 9.11 8.72
N CYS A 97 -7.84 10.41 8.95
CA CYS A 97 -6.88 11.23 8.22
C CYS A 97 -5.44 10.84 8.59
N ALA A 98 -4.62 10.46 7.61
CA ALA A 98 -3.23 10.07 7.85
C ALA A 98 -2.32 11.23 8.28
N VAL A 99 -2.80 12.47 8.15
CA VAL A 99 -2.06 13.69 8.52
C VAL A 99 -2.47 14.21 9.90
N SER A 100 -3.78 14.32 10.15
CA SER A 100 -4.30 14.91 11.41
C SER A 100 -4.73 13.90 12.46
N GLY A 101 -4.91 12.62 12.11
CA GLY A 101 -5.49 11.62 13.01
C GLY A 101 -6.99 11.78 13.28
N GLU A 102 -7.61 12.85 12.79
CA GLU A 102 -9.03 13.08 13.00
C GLU A 102 -9.89 12.17 12.11
N PRO A 103 -11.17 11.93 12.49
CA PRO A 103 -12.14 11.31 11.61
C PRO A 103 -12.19 12.00 10.24
N TRP A 104 -12.35 11.22 9.18
CA TRP A 104 -12.37 11.70 7.81
C TRP A 104 -13.51 12.68 7.55
N ARG A 105 -13.16 13.88 7.07
CA ARG A 105 -14.09 14.95 6.72
C ARG A 105 -14.01 15.28 5.23
N ASP A 106 -15.04 15.90 4.72
CA ASP A 106 -15.17 16.36 3.32
C ASP A 106 -14.60 17.75 3.05
N ARG A 107 -14.02 18.38 4.06
CA ARG A 107 -13.43 19.72 3.97
C ARG A 107 -11.98 19.73 4.44
N LEU A 108 -11.21 20.67 3.88
CA LEU A 108 -9.86 20.97 4.35
C LEU A 108 -9.90 21.69 5.71
N SER A 109 -8.97 21.34 6.58
CA SER A 109 -8.66 22.07 7.81
C SER A 109 -7.16 22.34 7.87
N ARG A 110 -6.76 23.47 8.48
CA ARG A 110 -5.36 23.80 8.81
C ARG A 110 -5.05 23.66 10.31
N ARG A 111 -6.05 23.40 11.14
CA ARG A 111 -5.92 23.29 12.60
C ARG A 111 -6.87 22.19 13.14
N PRO A 112 -6.37 20.96 13.29
CA PRO A 112 -5.11 20.45 12.72
C PRO A 112 -5.15 20.40 11.19
N GLN A 113 -3.97 20.44 10.53
CA GLN A 113 -3.90 20.30 9.07
C GLN A 113 -4.26 18.88 8.65
N ASN A 114 -5.16 18.69 7.67
CA ASN A 114 -5.66 17.36 7.28
C ASN A 114 -5.35 16.95 5.83
N TYR A 115 -4.30 17.52 5.23
CA TYR A 115 -3.89 17.28 3.85
C TYR A 115 -2.37 17.46 3.67
N VAL A 116 -1.85 16.89 2.58
CA VAL A 116 -0.49 17.17 2.07
C VAL A 116 -0.54 18.21 0.95
N VAL A 117 0.49 19.05 0.87
CA VAL A 117 0.56 20.16 -0.09
C VAL A 117 1.35 19.75 -1.32
N LEU A 118 0.69 19.53 -2.45
CA LEU A 118 1.35 19.13 -3.70
C LEU A 118 1.71 20.33 -4.58
N PRO A 119 2.77 20.24 -5.40
CA PRO A 119 3.75 19.15 -5.49
C PRO A 119 4.88 19.25 -4.44
N ARG A 120 4.75 20.16 -3.46
CA ARG A 120 5.80 20.44 -2.47
C ARG A 120 6.11 19.22 -1.62
N GLN A 121 5.08 18.49 -1.17
CA GLN A 121 5.20 17.15 -0.61
C GLN A 121 5.39 16.15 -1.77
N PRO A 122 6.56 15.49 -1.87
CA PRO A 122 6.85 14.59 -2.98
C PRO A 122 6.30 13.16 -2.78
N TRP A 123 6.13 12.73 -1.53
CA TRP A 123 5.58 11.42 -1.16
C TRP A 123 5.04 11.39 0.27
N LEU A 124 4.41 10.27 0.66
CA LEU A 124 3.97 9.96 2.02
C LEU A 124 4.13 8.45 2.31
N ASP A 125 4.98 8.08 3.26
CA ASP A 125 5.27 6.69 3.65
C ASP A 125 4.34 6.13 4.73
N GLY A 126 3.62 6.99 5.44
CA GLY A 126 2.93 6.58 6.65
C GLY A 126 2.00 7.61 7.25
N ILE A 127 1.52 7.32 8.46
CA ILE A 127 0.76 8.25 9.29
C ILE A 127 1.70 9.21 10.03
N ASN A 128 1.30 10.47 10.17
CA ASN A 128 2.04 11.47 10.95
C ASN A 128 2.02 11.09 12.44
N SER A 129 3.16 10.66 12.99
CA SER A 129 3.24 10.05 14.34
C SER A 129 4.22 10.76 15.29
N GLY A 130 4.81 11.88 14.90
CA GLY A 130 5.85 12.58 15.66
C GLY A 130 6.46 13.71 14.83
N THR A 131 7.03 14.74 15.47
CA THR A 131 7.78 15.77 14.74
C THR A 131 8.95 15.13 13.97
N GLY A 132 8.94 15.29 12.66
CA GLY A 132 9.92 14.76 11.71
C GLY A 132 9.81 13.25 11.48
N THR A 133 8.71 12.62 11.93
CA THR A 133 8.56 11.17 11.85
C THR A 133 7.17 10.70 11.43
N VAL A 134 7.15 9.65 10.62
CA VAL A 134 5.92 8.93 10.26
C VAL A 134 6.04 7.45 10.63
N ARG A 135 4.91 6.80 10.88
CA ARG A 135 4.83 5.32 11.01
C ARG A 135 4.31 4.70 9.72
N GLN A 136 5.09 3.77 9.17
CA GLN A 136 4.90 3.21 7.83
C GLN A 136 3.48 2.64 7.61
N PHE A 137 2.92 2.81 6.40
CA PHE A 137 1.70 2.10 6.04
C PHE A 137 1.97 0.61 5.85
N VAL A 138 1.36 -0.23 6.70
CA VAL A 138 1.46 -1.69 6.63
C VAL A 138 0.09 -2.31 6.44
N ALA A 139 -0.06 -3.19 5.45
CA ALA A 139 -1.33 -3.86 5.16
C ALA A 139 -1.67 -4.90 6.23
N VAL A 140 -2.87 -4.79 6.79
CA VAL A 140 -3.41 -5.72 7.79
C VAL A 140 -4.87 -6.08 7.47
N PRO A 141 -5.35 -7.27 7.88
CA PRO A 141 -6.75 -7.65 7.70
C PRO A 141 -7.63 -6.82 8.64
N LEU A 142 -8.85 -6.52 8.18
CA LEU A 142 -9.88 -5.99 9.07
C LEU A 142 -10.33 -7.07 10.08
N GLY A 143 -10.77 -6.63 11.25
CA GLY A 143 -11.22 -7.46 12.36
C GLY A 143 -10.11 -7.90 13.32
N LEU A 144 -8.88 -7.38 13.19
CA LEU A 144 -7.81 -7.66 14.15
C LEU A 144 -7.69 -6.56 15.22
N GLY A 145 -8.23 -5.36 14.95
CA GLY A 145 -7.98 -4.15 15.73
C GLY A 145 -6.62 -3.50 15.44
N ALA A 146 -5.90 -3.99 14.44
CA ALA A 146 -4.53 -3.57 14.12
C ALA A 146 -4.47 -2.41 13.12
N THR A 147 -5.56 -2.10 12.41
CA THR A 147 -5.59 -0.96 11.49
C THR A 147 -5.55 0.36 12.25
N VAL A 148 -5.10 1.42 11.58
CA VAL A 148 -5.18 2.78 12.12
C VAL A 148 -6.64 3.15 12.44
N GLU A 149 -7.59 2.72 11.60
CA GLU A 149 -9.02 2.87 11.85
C GLU A 149 -9.42 2.24 13.20
N GLY A 150 -9.13 0.95 13.38
CA GLY A 150 -9.46 0.21 14.60
C GLY A 150 -8.87 0.81 15.86
N GLN A 151 -7.62 1.27 15.80
CA GLN A 151 -6.94 1.83 16.95
C GLN A 151 -7.41 3.24 17.31
N VAL A 152 -7.79 4.05 16.32
CA VAL A 152 -8.22 5.44 16.55
C VAL A 152 -9.72 5.52 16.85
N THR A 153 -10.55 4.72 16.18
CA THR A 153 -12.01 4.81 16.27
C THR A 153 -12.64 3.69 17.10
N GLY A 154 -11.93 2.56 17.26
CA GLY A 154 -12.49 1.33 17.83
C GLY A 154 -13.27 0.47 16.83
N GLU A 155 -13.31 0.85 15.55
CA GLU A 155 -14.06 0.18 14.49
C GLU A 155 -13.14 -0.22 13.33
N GLU A 156 -13.46 -1.29 12.60
CA GLU A 156 -12.73 -1.69 11.38
C GLU A 156 -13.70 -2.08 10.27
N VAL A 157 -14.41 -1.08 9.76
CA VAL A 157 -15.52 -1.23 8.81
C VAL A 157 -15.08 -0.89 7.39
N TRP A 158 -14.20 0.11 7.25
CA TRP A 158 -13.92 0.72 5.95
C TRP A 158 -12.67 0.14 5.29
N GLY A 159 -11.56 0.07 6.04
CA GLY A 159 -10.25 -0.27 5.49
C GLY A 159 -9.86 0.63 4.32
N GLY A 160 -9.00 0.09 3.44
CA GLY A 160 -8.60 0.78 2.22
C GLY A 160 -7.92 2.15 2.42
N VAL A 161 -7.74 2.85 1.30
CA VAL A 161 -7.23 4.24 1.26
C VAL A 161 -8.26 5.15 0.60
N GLN A 162 -8.45 6.35 1.13
CA GLN A 162 -9.31 7.37 0.57
C GLN A 162 -8.46 8.56 0.12
N LEU A 163 -8.68 9.04 -1.10
CA LEU A 163 -7.98 10.19 -1.66
C LEU A 163 -8.99 11.24 -2.11
N ARG A 164 -8.73 12.52 -1.79
CA ARG A 164 -9.50 13.68 -2.27
C ARG A 164 -8.58 14.83 -2.66
N SER A 165 -8.72 15.33 -3.88
CA SER A 165 -7.93 16.47 -4.38
C SER A 165 -8.72 17.78 -4.34
N PHE A 166 -8.09 18.82 -3.80
CA PHE A 166 -8.61 20.18 -3.74
C PHE A 166 -7.62 21.10 -4.49
N PRO A 167 -7.90 21.42 -5.76
CA PRO A 167 -7.01 22.28 -6.55
C PRO A 167 -7.00 23.71 -6.02
N LEU A 168 -6.00 24.48 -6.41
CA LEU A 168 -6.05 25.93 -6.22
C LEU A 168 -7.25 26.54 -6.96
N LYS A 169 -7.83 27.57 -6.36
CA LYS A 169 -8.78 28.47 -7.03
C LYS A 169 -8.09 29.18 -8.20
N GLU A 170 -8.90 29.64 -9.15
CA GLU A 170 -8.45 30.15 -10.45
C GLU A 170 -7.36 31.21 -10.35
N ARG A 171 -7.54 32.21 -9.47
CA ARG A 171 -6.58 33.31 -9.31
C ARG A 171 -5.23 32.84 -8.74
N PRO A 172 -5.15 32.16 -7.57
CA PRO A 172 -3.89 31.58 -7.08
C PRO A 172 -3.22 30.64 -8.08
N LEU A 173 -4.00 29.84 -8.82
CA LEU A 173 -3.48 28.93 -9.84
C LEU A 173 -2.85 29.68 -11.02
N ALA A 174 -3.52 30.73 -11.52
CA ALA A 174 -2.99 31.55 -12.60
C ALA A 174 -1.69 32.27 -12.21
N GLU A 175 -1.61 32.75 -10.96
CA GLU A 175 -0.40 33.35 -10.41
C GLU A 175 0.74 32.33 -10.29
N TRP A 176 0.46 31.12 -9.80
CA TRP A 176 1.45 30.04 -9.75
C TRP A 176 1.94 29.67 -11.16
N ARG A 177 1.05 29.43 -12.12
CA ARG A 177 1.41 29.09 -13.51
C ARG A 177 2.26 30.18 -14.17
N ARG A 178 2.04 31.46 -13.84
CA ARG A 178 2.89 32.57 -14.32
C ARG A 178 4.30 32.48 -13.75
N ARG A 179 4.43 32.28 -12.43
CA ARG A 179 5.73 32.11 -11.76
C ARG A 179 6.51 30.93 -12.32
N GLU A 180 5.86 29.80 -12.57
CA GLU A 180 6.53 28.63 -13.16
C GLU A 180 7.06 28.90 -14.57
N ARG A 181 6.25 29.53 -15.44
CA ARG A 181 6.72 29.94 -16.77
C ARG A 181 7.90 30.90 -16.72
N GLU A 182 7.94 31.79 -15.74
CA GLU A 182 9.07 32.70 -15.52
C GLU A 182 10.33 31.93 -15.08
N ARG A 183 10.21 30.97 -14.15
CA ARG A 183 11.33 30.10 -13.74
C ARG A 183 11.86 29.26 -14.88
N GLU A 184 10.99 28.67 -15.69
CA GLU A 184 11.37 27.88 -16.88
C GLU A 184 12.14 28.76 -17.88
N ARG A 185 11.65 29.97 -18.16
CA ARG A 185 12.33 30.94 -19.03
C ARG A 185 13.69 31.36 -18.49
N GLN A 186 13.82 31.53 -17.16
CA GLN A 186 15.10 31.84 -16.53
C GLN A 186 16.09 30.67 -16.63
N ARG A 187 15.64 29.44 -16.35
CA ARG A 187 16.46 28.23 -16.51
C ARG A 187 16.93 28.03 -17.94
N ALA A 188 16.05 28.22 -18.93
CA ALA A 188 16.39 28.11 -20.34
C ALA A 188 17.37 29.20 -20.83
N ARG A 189 17.53 30.31 -20.08
CA ARG A 189 18.46 31.40 -20.39
C ARG A 189 19.82 31.24 -19.71
N GLN A 190 19.98 30.35 -18.73
CA GLN A 190 21.29 30.03 -18.17
C GLN A 190 21.98 28.99 -19.07
N PRO A 191 23.12 29.30 -19.71
CA PRO A 191 23.90 28.28 -20.40
C PRO A 191 24.39 27.26 -19.37
N GLY A 192 24.32 25.96 -19.71
CA GLY A 192 24.93 24.90 -18.91
C GLY A 192 26.44 25.14 -18.73
N PRO A 193 27.09 24.53 -17.72
CA PRO A 193 28.53 24.68 -17.56
C PRO A 193 29.22 24.28 -18.86
N ALA A 194 29.92 25.25 -19.46
CA ALA A 194 30.62 25.08 -20.72
C ALA A 194 31.65 23.94 -20.61
N ASP A 195 31.66 23.07 -21.61
CA ASP A 195 32.73 22.10 -21.85
C ASP A 195 34.09 22.78 -21.73
N LEU A 196 34.83 22.48 -20.67
CA LEU A 196 36.25 22.82 -20.59
C LEU A 196 37.02 21.87 -21.53
N PRO A 197 37.93 22.39 -22.37
CA PRO A 197 38.63 21.58 -23.34
C PRO A 197 39.57 20.58 -22.65
N THR A 198 39.48 19.34 -23.09
CA THR A 198 40.36 18.23 -22.71
C THR A 198 41.80 18.58 -23.10
N GLY A 199 42.64 18.85 -22.10
CA GLY A 199 44.07 19.13 -22.24
C GLY A 199 44.89 18.27 -21.30
N TYR A 200 45.78 17.46 -21.89
CA TYR A 200 46.66 16.47 -21.27
C TYR A 200 47.50 16.95 -20.07
N GLY A 201 47.72 16.04 -19.10
CA GLY A 201 48.87 16.11 -18.20
C GLY A 201 48.69 15.44 -16.82
N THR A 202 48.88 14.12 -16.73
CA THR A 202 49.38 13.47 -15.49
C THR A 202 50.90 13.76 -15.38
N PRO A 203 51.53 13.91 -14.20
CA PRO A 203 51.36 12.99 -13.05
C PRO A 203 51.50 13.59 -11.62
N THR A 204 51.39 12.67 -10.65
CA THR A 204 51.84 12.66 -9.23
C THR A 204 50.97 13.32 -8.15
N ASP A 205 50.27 12.44 -7.43
CA ASP A 205 50.33 12.18 -5.97
C ASP A 205 50.46 13.38 -5.02
N TYR A 206 49.39 13.67 -4.26
CA TYR A 206 49.39 13.84 -2.80
C TYR A 206 47.92 13.92 -2.31
N GLY A 207 47.68 13.31 -1.13
CA GLY A 207 46.36 13.01 -0.56
C GLY A 207 45.45 14.20 -0.14
N PRO A 208 44.31 13.89 0.50
CA PRO A 208 43.05 14.62 0.38
C PRO A 208 42.95 15.81 1.36
N PRO A 209 42.06 16.78 1.08
CA PRO A 209 40.98 16.97 2.05
C PRO A 209 39.62 17.49 1.49
N VAL A 210 38.54 16.99 2.11
CA VAL A 210 37.16 17.54 2.31
C VAL A 210 36.28 18.04 1.16
N GLY A 211 34.98 17.68 1.23
CA GLY A 211 33.89 18.63 0.98
C GLY A 211 32.71 18.18 0.10
N GLN A 212 31.51 18.15 0.71
CA GLN A 212 30.19 18.59 0.21
C GLN A 212 29.80 18.45 -1.29
N GLY A 213 28.65 17.81 -1.52
CA GLY A 213 27.71 18.04 -2.64
C GLY A 213 26.46 17.17 -2.41
N THR A 214 25.25 17.69 -2.14
CA THR A 214 24.24 18.40 -2.97
C THR A 214 23.83 17.71 -4.29
N GLY A 215 22.53 17.42 -4.39
CA GLY A 215 21.80 16.96 -5.59
C GLY A 215 21.65 15.42 -5.66
N GLY A 216 20.47 14.80 -5.57
CA GLY A 216 19.15 15.22 -6.02
C GLY A 216 18.78 14.46 -7.29
N GLY A 217 18.37 13.19 -7.17
CA GLY A 217 17.89 12.37 -8.29
C GLY A 217 17.90 10.87 -7.99
N TYR A 218 16.75 10.29 -7.68
CA TYR A 218 16.60 8.84 -7.52
C TYR A 218 16.46 8.18 -8.89
N GLY A 219 17.53 7.57 -9.37
CA GLY A 219 17.57 6.80 -10.60
C GLY A 219 16.83 5.47 -10.45
N THR A 220 15.97 5.17 -11.42
CA THR A 220 15.38 3.84 -11.61
C THR A 220 16.44 2.88 -12.15
N ALA A 221 16.70 1.77 -11.46
CA ALA A 221 17.57 0.71 -11.97
C ALA A 221 16.87 -0.04 -13.12
N PRO A 222 17.56 -0.39 -14.22
CA PRO A 222 16.98 -1.16 -15.32
C PRO A 222 16.74 -2.63 -14.93
N PRO A 223 15.79 -3.33 -15.59
CA PRO A 223 15.48 -4.73 -15.26
C PRO A 223 16.60 -5.67 -15.74
N MET A 224 17.08 -6.52 -14.82
CA MET A 224 18.08 -7.56 -15.13
C MET A 224 17.41 -8.81 -15.72
N ALA A 225 17.98 -9.30 -16.82
CA ALA A 225 17.60 -10.52 -17.52
C ALA A 225 17.97 -11.79 -16.71
N ALA A 226 17.18 -12.85 -16.89
CA ALA A 226 17.35 -14.14 -16.23
C ALA A 226 18.66 -14.85 -16.68
N PRO A 227 19.41 -15.50 -15.77
CA PRO A 227 20.54 -16.34 -16.16
C PRO A 227 20.09 -17.78 -16.54
N PRO A 228 20.85 -18.46 -17.42
CA PRO A 228 20.54 -19.79 -17.95
C PRO A 228 20.92 -20.92 -16.98
N GLY A 229 20.32 -22.09 -17.19
CA GLY A 229 20.40 -23.24 -16.29
C GLY A 229 21.65 -24.13 -16.40
N GLY A 230 21.78 -24.98 -15.36
CA GLY A 230 22.60 -26.21 -15.26
C GLY A 230 23.83 -26.11 -14.34
N PRO A 231 24.39 -27.23 -13.82
CA PRO A 231 23.98 -28.64 -13.88
C PRO A 231 23.89 -29.34 -12.50
N ALA A 232 23.73 -30.67 -12.55
CA ALA A 232 23.25 -31.62 -11.55
C ALA A 232 24.17 -31.92 -10.32
N SER A 233 23.54 -32.61 -9.35
CA SER A 233 23.96 -33.07 -8.01
C SER A 233 25.28 -33.88 -7.92
N PRO A 234 25.76 -34.20 -6.70
CA PRO A 234 25.34 -35.47 -6.06
C PRO A 234 25.30 -35.50 -4.52
N GLY A 235 24.57 -36.49 -3.98
CA GLY A 235 24.96 -37.23 -2.78
C GLY A 235 24.35 -36.79 -1.44
N GLY A 236 23.23 -37.40 -1.05
CA GLY A 236 22.76 -37.41 0.35
C GLY A 236 22.93 -38.81 0.97
N PRO A 237 23.44 -38.95 2.21
CA PRO A 237 23.54 -40.24 2.89
C PRO A 237 22.21 -40.66 3.54
N SER A 238 22.03 -41.97 3.58
CA SER A 238 20.89 -42.72 4.10
C SER A 238 20.76 -42.69 5.62
N ALA A 239 19.53 -42.80 6.12
CA ALA A 239 19.20 -43.17 7.49
C ALA A 239 18.03 -44.19 7.51
N PRO A 240 17.87 -45.00 8.58
CA PRO A 240 17.44 -46.39 8.45
C PRO A 240 16.00 -46.68 8.90
N GLY A 241 15.46 -47.78 8.34
CA GLY A 241 14.75 -48.87 9.03
C GLY A 241 13.56 -48.55 9.93
N GLY A 242 12.34 -48.80 9.43
CA GLY A 242 11.13 -49.03 10.21
C GLY A 242 10.42 -50.33 9.74
N PRO A 243 9.74 -51.08 10.64
CA PRO A 243 9.52 -52.52 10.47
C PRO A 243 8.25 -52.93 9.70
N ALA A 244 8.22 -54.23 9.41
CA ALA A 244 7.37 -54.99 8.52
C ALA A 244 5.85 -54.95 8.76
N ILE A 245 5.10 -55.05 7.66
CA ILE A 245 3.66 -55.31 7.59
C ILE A 245 3.45 -56.80 7.25
N PRO A 246 2.63 -57.58 7.99
CA PRO A 246 2.18 -58.88 7.53
C PRO A 246 0.71 -58.84 7.05
N GLY A 247 0.42 -59.64 6.02
CA GLY A 247 -0.90 -60.25 5.84
C GLY A 247 -1.68 -59.79 4.61
N ALA A 248 -1.59 -60.59 3.54
CA ALA A 248 -2.55 -60.59 2.44
C ALA A 248 -3.92 -61.16 2.91
N PRO A 249 -5.06 -60.67 2.38
CA PRO A 249 -6.32 -61.39 2.50
C PRO A 249 -6.53 -62.33 1.29
N GLY A 250 -6.89 -63.56 1.63
CA GLY A 250 -7.20 -64.64 0.70
C GLY A 250 -8.56 -64.53 0.00
N SER A 251 -8.73 -65.45 -0.93
CA SER A 251 -9.85 -65.71 -1.84
C SER A 251 -11.25 -65.72 -1.20
N PRO A 252 -12.31 -65.43 -1.98
CA PRO A 252 -13.70 -65.38 -1.49
C PRO A 252 -14.29 -66.78 -1.25
N PRO A 253 -15.22 -66.96 -0.29
CA PRO A 253 -15.96 -68.21 -0.16
C PRO A 253 -17.14 -68.30 -1.12
N ALA A 254 -17.43 -69.55 -1.46
CA ALA A 254 -18.41 -70.03 -2.41
C ALA A 254 -19.88 -69.77 -2.01
N TRP A 255 -20.71 -69.75 -3.04
CA TRP A 255 -22.15 -69.52 -3.03
C TRP A 255 -22.89 -70.80 -2.60
N SER A 256 -23.71 -70.73 -1.56
CA SER A 256 -24.68 -71.78 -1.21
C SER A 256 -26.07 -71.39 -1.75
N PRO A 257 -26.75 -72.24 -2.54
CA PRO A 257 -28.06 -71.93 -3.11
C PRO A 257 -29.17 -72.28 -2.11
N GLY A 258 -29.99 -71.30 -1.73
CA GLY A 258 -31.21 -71.56 -0.97
C GLY A 258 -31.58 -70.48 0.03
N SER A 259 -31.87 -69.26 -0.43
CA SER A 259 -32.58 -68.23 0.35
C SER A 259 -33.21 -67.21 -0.61
N ALA A 260 -34.51 -66.97 -0.45
CA ALA A 260 -35.31 -66.06 -1.28
C ALA A 260 -34.85 -64.60 -1.15
N PRO A 261 -34.97 -63.77 -2.21
CA PRO A 261 -34.57 -62.37 -2.16
C PRO A 261 -35.53 -61.53 -1.27
N PRO A 262 -35.03 -60.56 -0.50
CA PRO A 262 -35.88 -59.62 0.22
C PRO A 262 -36.55 -58.61 -0.74
N PRO A 263 -37.71 -58.03 -0.37
CA PRO A 263 -38.44 -57.08 -1.21
C PRO A 263 -37.67 -55.76 -1.41
N PRO A 264 -37.92 -55.04 -2.52
CA PRO A 264 -37.21 -53.79 -2.81
C PRO A 264 -37.56 -52.71 -1.78
N ALA A 265 -36.53 -52.12 -1.20
CA ALA A 265 -36.64 -50.96 -0.33
C ALA A 265 -37.12 -49.74 -1.13
N ALA A 266 -38.08 -48.99 -0.56
CA ALA A 266 -38.55 -47.72 -1.09
C ALA A 266 -37.38 -46.72 -1.26
N PRO A 267 -37.41 -45.84 -2.27
CA PRO A 267 -36.32 -44.91 -2.49
C PRO A 267 -36.22 -43.93 -1.33
N PHE A 268 -35.11 -44.01 -0.60
CA PHE A 268 -34.72 -42.98 0.37
C PHE A 268 -34.63 -41.64 -0.38
N GLY A 269 -35.38 -40.65 0.10
CA GLY A 269 -35.37 -39.30 -0.44
C GLY A 269 -33.95 -38.76 -0.57
N ALA A 270 -33.66 -38.13 -1.70
CA ALA A 270 -32.40 -37.44 -1.94
C ALA A 270 -32.10 -36.50 -0.76
N ALA A 271 -30.90 -36.64 -0.21
CA ALA A 271 -30.41 -35.68 0.78
C ALA A 271 -30.47 -34.27 0.17
N PRO A 272 -30.90 -33.25 0.94
CA PRO A 272 -30.88 -31.88 0.45
C PRO A 272 -29.45 -31.51 0.03
N PRO A 273 -29.28 -30.67 -1.00
CA PRO A 273 -27.95 -30.19 -1.37
C PRO A 273 -27.29 -29.56 -0.14
N PRO A 274 -25.95 -29.71 0.03
CA PRO A 274 -25.26 -29.06 1.13
C PRO A 274 -25.63 -27.58 1.10
N ALA A 275 -26.10 -27.07 2.24
CA ALA A 275 -26.39 -25.66 2.41
C ALA A 275 -25.19 -24.86 1.89
N ALA A 276 -25.45 -23.89 1.01
CA ALA A 276 -24.42 -22.99 0.51
C ALA A 276 -23.61 -22.50 1.72
N ALA A 277 -22.29 -22.72 1.68
CA ALA A 277 -21.40 -22.19 2.70
C ALA A 277 -21.74 -20.70 2.89
N PRO A 278 -21.82 -20.21 4.13
CA PRO A 278 -22.10 -18.79 4.36
C PRO A 278 -21.11 -17.99 3.52
N PRO A 279 -21.55 -16.89 2.86
CA PRO A 279 -20.66 -16.10 2.04
C PRO A 279 -19.43 -15.75 2.89
N ARG A 280 -18.27 -16.28 2.50
CA ARG A 280 -17.01 -15.88 3.13
C ARG A 280 -16.95 -14.38 2.98
N ARG A 281 -17.00 -13.65 4.10
CA ARG A 281 -16.70 -12.21 4.10
C ARG A 281 -15.37 -12.08 3.37
N ALA A 282 -15.37 -11.32 2.27
CA ALA A 282 -14.13 -10.98 1.59
C ALA A 282 -13.15 -10.49 2.66
N ALA A 283 -11.93 -11.03 2.67
CA ALA A 283 -10.91 -10.63 3.62
C ALA A 283 -10.48 -9.20 3.27
N ALA A 284 -11.28 -8.23 3.71
CA ALA A 284 -11.03 -6.82 3.53
C ALA A 284 -9.75 -6.46 4.28
N MET A 285 -8.92 -5.61 3.66
CA MET A 285 -7.66 -5.16 4.22
C MET A 285 -7.70 -3.66 4.48
N GLY A 286 -7.02 -3.24 5.53
CA GLY A 286 -6.75 -1.84 5.88
C GLY A 286 -5.26 -1.59 6.01
N LEU A 287 -4.91 -0.38 6.44
CA LEU A 287 -3.54 -0.01 6.77
C LEU A 287 -3.43 0.17 8.29
N GLY A 288 -2.43 -0.48 8.87
CA GLY A 288 -1.94 -0.25 10.23
C GLY A 288 -0.65 0.56 10.22
N ALA A 289 -0.15 0.88 11.41
CA ALA A 289 1.12 1.58 11.62
C ALA A 289 2.28 0.57 11.75
N GLY A 290 3.29 0.69 10.89
CA GLY A 290 4.54 -0.07 11.00
C GLY A 290 5.66 0.71 11.69
N GLY A 291 6.90 0.29 11.43
CA GLY A 291 8.10 0.93 11.98
C GLY A 291 8.17 2.44 11.69
N ALA A 292 8.74 3.18 12.63
CA ALA A 292 8.91 4.63 12.52
C ALA A 292 10.07 4.97 11.58
N MET A 293 9.91 6.04 10.80
CA MET A 293 10.95 6.58 9.93
C MET A 293 11.01 8.10 9.97
N ARG A 294 12.16 8.65 9.55
CA ARG A 294 12.34 10.10 9.41
C ARG A 294 11.70 10.58 8.12
N GLN A 295 10.58 11.29 8.26
CA GLN A 295 9.90 11.95 7.15
C GLN A 295 9.11 13.13 7.70
N GLU A 296 9.26 14.28 7.06
CA GLU A 296 8.47 15.46 7.37
C GLU A 296 7.17 15.47 6.55
N VAL A 297 6.10 15.98 7.16
CA VAL A 297 4.84 16.29 6.51
C VAL A 297 4.68 17.79 6.52
N TYR A 298 4.74 18.40 5.33
CA TYR A 298 4.90 19.84 5.25
C TYR A 298 3.66 20.64 5.63
N ARG A 299 3.89 21.65 6.47
CA ARG A 299 2.92 22.69 6.77
C ARG A 299 2.61 23.51 5.53
N ASP A 300 1.31 23.74 5.30
CA ASP A 300 0.85 24.63 4.24
C ASP A 300 1.17 26.09 4.59
N ASP A 301 1.87 26.75 3.68
CA ASP A 301 2.20 28.18 3.73
C ASP A 301 1.10 29.05 3.11
N ARG A 302 0.17 28.46 2.36
CA ARG A 302 -0.92 29.18 1.70
C ARG A 302 -2.10 29.42 2.64
N PRO A 303 -2.87 30.51 2.44
CA PRO A 303 -4.18 30.67 3.05
C PRO A 303 -5.10 29.50 2.66
N LEU A 304 -5.91 28.99 3.60
CA LEU A 304 -6.85 27.90 3.32
C LEU A 304 -7.83 28.27 2.20
N GLY A 305 -8.19 29.57 2.12
CA GLY A 305 -9.10 30.10 1.11
C GLY A 305 -8.55 30.08 -0.33
N ASP A 306 -7.27 29.80 -0.54
CA ASP A 306 -6.68 29.64 -1.87
C ASP A 306 -7.07 28.31 -2.52
N TRP A 307 -7.43 27.31 -1.72
CA TRP A 307 -7.88 26.00 -2.19
C TRP A 307 -9.38 26.01 -2.48
N SER A 308 -9.80 25.13 -3.39
CA SER A 308 -11.23 24.83 -3.60
C SER A 308 -11.89 24.39 -2.30
N GLU A 309 -13.14 24.81 -2.09
CA GLU A 309 -13.93 24.38 -0.92
C GLU A 309 -14.49 22.97 -1.10
N GLU A 310 -14.78 22.60 -2.35
CA GLU A 310 -15.26 21.27 -2.72
C GLU A 310 -14.12 20.47 -3.38
N PRO A 311 -14.05 19.14 -3.14
CA PRO A 311 -13.06 18.30 -3.79
C PRO A 311 -13.34 18.23 -5.29
N ALA A 312 -12.31 18.42 -6.11
CA ALA A 312 -12.44 18.31 -7.56
C ALA A 312 -12.44 16.85 -8.01
N GLY A 313 -11.86 15.94 -7.23
CA GLY A 313 -11.98 14.51 -7.44
C GLY A 313 -11.67 13.71 -6.19
N ARG A 314 -12.19 12.48 -6.18
CA ARG A 314 -12.08 11.56 -5.06
C ARG A 314 -12.00 10.12 -5.57
N VAL A 315 -11.34 9.25 -4.82
CA VAL A 315 -11.26 7.83 -5.15
C VAL A 315 -11.09 7.01 -3.87
N PHE A 316 -11.81 5.89 -3.81
CA PHE A 316 -11.56 4.83 -2.83
C PHE A 316 -10.64 3.78 -3.45
N VAL A 317 -9.63 3.37 -2.70
CA VAL A 317 -8.67 2.34 -3.08
C VAL A 317 -8.88 1.14 -2.18
N HIS A 318 -9.44 0.08 -2.76
CA HIS A 318 -9.64 -1.19 -2.08
C HIS A 318 -8.33 -1.96 -2.04
N LEU A 319 -7.92 -2.37 -0.84
CA LEU A 319 -6.81 -3.28 -0.63
C LEU A 319 -7.36 -4.70 -0.66
N VAL A 320 -6.96 -5.48 -1.67
CA VAL A 320 -7.42 -6.87 -1.82
C VAL A 320 -6.29 -7.85 -1.63
N THR A 321 -6.59 -9.00 -1.04
CA THR A 321 -5.62 -10.08 -0.88
C THR A 321 -5.22 -10.67 -2.25
N PRO A 322 -4.03 -11.30 -2.37
CA PRO A 322 -3.58 -11.91 -3.62
C PRO A 322 -4.57 -12.95 -4.20
N PRO A 323 -5.19 -13.84 -3.41
CA PRO A 323 -6.22 -14.74 -3.92
C PRO A 323 -7.46 -14.01 -4.43
N GLU A 324 -7.88 -12.94 -3.74
CA GLU A 324 -9.02 -12.13 -4.16
C GLU A 324 -8.73 -11.34 -5.44
N TRP A 325 -7.53 -10.78 -5.58
CA TRP A 325 -7.08 -10.17 -6.83
C TRP A 325 -7.19 -11.15 -7.99
N ARG A 326 -6.62 -12.36 -7.87
CA ARG A 326 -6.70 -13.40 -8.93
C ARG A 326 -8.15 -13.71 -9.28
N ARG A 327 -9.03 -13.81 -8.28
CA ARG A 327 -10.46 -14.09 -8.47
C ARG A 327 -11.18 -12.95 -9.22
N ILE A 328 -10.89 -11.70 -8.86
CA ILE A 328 -11.55 -10.51 -9.43
C ILE A 328 -11.02 -10.19 -10.82
N THR A 329 -9.70 -10.15 -11.00
CA THR A 329 -9.07 -9.66 -12.24
C THR A 329 -8.75 -10.80 -13.20
N GLY A 330 -8.43 -12.00 -12.69
CA GLY A 330 -7.84 -13.09 -13.46
C GLY A 330 -6.32 -12.99 -13.59
N GLU A 331 -5.70 -11.92 -13.10
CA GLU A 331 -4.28 -11.67 -13.19
C GLU A 331 -3.53 -12.29 -12.00
N ALA A 332 -2.32 -12.79 -12.22
CA ALA A 332 -1.43 -13.10 -11.11
C ALA A 332 -0.95 -11.78 -10.46
N PRO A 333 -1.14 -11.59 -9.13
CA PRO A 333 -0.57 -10.45 -8.43
C PRO A 333 0.95 -10.59 -8.47
N PRO A 334 1.69 -9.48 -8.55
CA PRO A 334 3.14 -9.53 -8.46
C PRO A 334 3.59 -10.29 -7.19
N PRO A 335 4.73 -11.00 -7.25
CA PRO A 335 5.24 -11.70 -6.08
C PRO A 335 5.56 -10.71 -4.96
N SER A 336 5.43 -11.18 -3.72
CA SER A 336 5.67 -10.40 -2.53
C SER A 336 6.12 -11.29 -1.39
N PRO A 337 6.94 -10.76 -0.48
CA PRO A 337 7.72 -9.54 -0.56
C PRO A 337 8.95 -9.82 -1.43
N VAL A 338 9.70 -8.76 -1.72
CA VAL A 338 11.13 -8.95 -1.93
C VAL A 338 11.69 -9.25 -0.54
N ASP A 339 12.01 -10.52 -0.29
CA ASP A 339 12.45 -10.97 1.03
C ASP A 339 13.65 -10.15 1.55
N ARG A 340 13.77 -9.97 2.87
CA ARG A 340 14.91 -9.24 3.49
C ARG A 340 16.25 -9.77 2.98
N ALA A 341 16.35 -11.07 2.72
CA ALA A 341 17.57 -11.68 2.24
C ALA A 341 17.88 -11.28 0.78
N ALA A 342 16.89 -11.05 -0.07
CA ALA A 342 17.03 -10.55 -1.44
C ALA A 342 17.47 -9.09 -1.43
N TYR A 343 16.99 -8.32 -0.45
CA TYR A 343 17.45 -6.95 -0.21
C TYR A 343 18.90 -6.87 0.25
N THR A 344 19.28 -7.65 1.27
CA THR A 344 20.68 -7.73 1.76
C THR A 344 21.62 -8.26 0.67
N ARG A 345 21.19 -9.25 -0.13
CA ARG A 345 21.95 -9.76 -1.29
C ARG A 345 22.09 -8.72 -2.42
N ALA A 346 21.13 -7.80 -2.57
CA ALA A 346 21.13 -6.78 -3.61
C ALA A 346 21.94 -5.52 -3.26
N GLY A 347 22.39 -5.36 -2.01
CA GLY A 347 23.27 -4.25 -1.60
C GLY A 347 22.62 -2.86 -1.74
N LEU A 348 21.29 -2.76 -1.66
CA LEU A 348 20.56 -1.52 -1.90
C LEU A 348 20.72 -0.53 -0.71
N PRO A 349 21.03 0.75 -0.99
CA PRO A 349 21.28 1.75 0.04
C PRO A 349 19.99 2.21 0.73
N TRP A 350 20.13 2.65 1.98
CA TRP A 350 19.10 3.36 2.74
C TRP A 350 19.26 4.87 2.52
N TYR A 351 18.17 5.65 2.60
CA TYR A 351 18.21 7.09 2.33
C TYR A 351 17.78 7.92 3.54
N ASP A 352 18.52 8.99 3.80
CA ASP A 352 18.11 10.06 4.70
C ASP A 352 17.50 11.19 3.86
N TYR A 353 16.28 11.60 4.19
CA TYR A 353 15.64 12.76 3.59
C TYR A 353 15.48 13.87 4.64
N TYR A 354 15.95 15.06 4.29
CA TYR A 354 15.87 16.26 5.10
C TYR A 354 15.68 17.46 4.16
N ASP A 355 14.66 18.27 4.39
CA ASP A 355 14.45 19.52 3.67
C ASP A 355 14.66 20.69 4.64
N ALA A 356 15.82 21.35 4.56
CA ALA A 356 16.21 22.40 5.49
C ALA A 356 15.31 23.64 5.43
N ASP A 357 14.57 23.82 4.34
CA ASP A 357 13.79 25.02 4.06
C ASP A 357 12.28 24.83 4.31
N ALA A 358 11.86 23.62 4.70
CA ALA A 358 10.47 23.30 4.96
C ALA A 358 10.12 23.27 6.46
N GLU A 359 8.88 23.65 6.79
CA GLU A 359 8.35 23.53 8.15
C GLU A 359 7.49 22.26 8.25
N ASP A 360 7.86 21.39 9.16
CA ASP A 360 7.12 20.16 9.48
C ASP A 360 5.89 20.43 10.36
N LEU A 361 4.87 19.58 10.25
CA LEU A 361 3.70 19.64 11.13
C LEU A 361 4.03 19.06 12.52
N ALA A 362 3.40 19.61 13.56
CA ALA A 362 3.36 18.94 14.85
C ALA A 362 2.69 17.55 14.72
N PRO A 363 3.07 16.57 15.56
CA PRO A 363 2.40 15.29 15.62
C PRO A 363 0.90 15.47 15.84
N ALA A 364 0.13 14.55 15.26
CA ALA A 364 -1.26 14.38 15.62
C ALA A 364 -1.35 13.51 16.88
N ASP A 365 -1.88 14.05 17.98
CA ASP A 365 -2.02 13.35 19.27
C ASP A 365 -2.70 11.97 19.12
N ALA A 366 -3.72 11.88 18.25
CA ALA A 366 -4.44 10.63 17.98
C ALA A 366 -3.59 9.56 17.26
N LEU A 367 -2.60 9.98 16.47
CA LEU A 367 -1.73 9.07 15.69
C LEU A 367 -0.46 8.69 16.46
N GLU A 368 -0.02 9.50 17.42
CA GLU A 368 1.10 9.16 18.31
C GLU A 368 0.80 7.88 19.12
N ALA A 369 -0.45 7.73 19.56
CA ALA A 369 -0.93 6.61 20.37
C ALA A 369 -1.14 5.29 19.58
N VAL A 370 -1.05 5.30 18.25
CA VAL A 370 -1.29 4.10 17.42
C VAL A 370 -0.14 3.11 17.58
N GLU A 371 -0.40 1.97 18.19
CA GLU A 371 0.57 0.89 18.37
C GLU A 371 0.98 0.25 17.03
N PRO A 372 2.25 -0.18 16.94
CA PRO A 372 2.76 -0.84 15.75
C PRO A 372 2.08 -2.19 15.50
N VAL A 373 1.89 -2.55 14.23
CA VAL A 373 1.27 -3.81 13.78
C VAL A 373 1.93 -5.05 14.38
N GLY A 374 3.21 -4.98 14.73
CA GLY A 374 3.91 -6.05 15.46
C GLY A 374 3.25 -6.48 16.77
N ALA A 375 2.47 -5.61 17.43
CA ALA A 375 1.74 -5.98 18.64
C ALA A 375 0.66 -7.06 18.42
N TRP A 376 0.08 -7.14 17.21
CA TRP A 376 -0.92 -8.15 16.84
C TRP A 376 -0.33 -9.34 16.09
N LEU A 377 0.62 -9.04 15.21
CA LEU A 377 1.12 -10.00 14.22
C LEU A 377 2.52 -10.54 14.59
N GLY A 378 3.18 -9.96 15.58
CA GLY A 378 4.56 -10.27 15.93
C GLY A 378 5.58 -9.50 15.09
N ASP A 379 6.82 -9.51 15.58
CA ASP A 379 7.95 -8.77 14.99
C ASP A 379 8.56 -9.45 13.76
N ASP A 380 8.06 -10.63 13.40
CA ASP A 380 8.54 -11.39 12.25
C ASP A 380 8.22 -10.67 10.93
N LEU A 381 9.22 -10.62 10.06
CA LEU A 381 9.22 -10.00 8.75
C LEU A 381 9.08 -11.02 7.62
N ASP A 382 9.01 -12.31 7.96
CA ASP A 382 8.76 -13.36 7.00
C ASP A 382 7.38 -13.22 6.35
N PRO A 383 7.28 -13.57 5.07
CA PRO A 383 6.05 -13.39 4.36
C PRO A 383 5.07 -14.54 4.55
N TRP A 384 3.89 -14.12 4.98
CA TRP A 384 2.65 -14.88 4.99
C TRP A 384 2.57 -16.03 6.00
N GLN A 385 1.76 -15.81 7.03
CA GLN A 385 0.89 -16.82 7.62
C GLN A 385 -0.49 -16.18 7.81
N ALA A 386 -1.56 -16.88 7.45
CA ALA A 386 -2.91 -16.41 7.76
C ALA A 386 -3.03 -16.21 9.29
N PRO A 387 -3.70 -15.14 9.77
CA PRO A 387 -3.89 -14.96 11.20
C PRO A 387 -4.58 -16.20 11.79
N SER A 388 -4.03 -16.72 12.88
CA SER A 388 -4.66 -17.79 13.64
C SER A 388 -5.91 -17.25 14.35
N ALA A 389 -6.84 -18.13 14.72
CA ALA A 389 -8.10 -17.74 15.35
C ALA A 389 -7.92 -16.92 16.64
N GLY A 390 -6.79 -17.08 17.35
CA GLY A 390 -6.46 -16.30 18.55
C GLY A 390 -5.86 -14.91 18.30
N GLN A 391 -5.53 -14.57 17.05
CA GLN A 391 -5.03 -13.24 16.67
C GLN A 391 -6.15 -12.30 16.22
N VAL A 392 -7.39 -12.80 16.10
CA VAL A 392 -8.57 -12.04 15.70
C VAL A 392 -9.21 -11.43 16.94
N THR A 393 -9.24 -10.10 17.04
CA THR A 393 -9.87 -9.38 18.15
C THR A 393 -11.31 -9.02 17.78
N PRO A 394 -12.33 -9.54 18.48
CA PRO A 394 -13.71 -9.14 18.26
C PRO A 394 -13.90 -7.67 18.66
N LEU A 395 -14.17 -6.80 17.68
CA LEU A 395 -14.56 -5.41 17.91
C LEU A 395 -16.06 -5.32 18.22
N LYS A 396 -16.51 -4.23 18.84
CA LYS A 396 -17.92 -4.04 19.22
C LYS A 396 -18.81 -3.91 17.97
N ASP A 397 -19.99 -4.53 17.98
CA ASP A 397 -21.06 -4.21 17.03
C ASP A 397 -21.63 -2.82 17.36
N ALA A 398 -21.66 -1.91 16.39
CA ALA A 398 -21.97 -0.49 16.64
C ALA A 398 -23.48 -0.22 16.87
N PRO A 399 -23.84 0.56 17.91
CA PRO A 399 -24.99 1.46 17.92
C PRO A 399 -24.51 2.88 17.52
N GLY A 400 -24.19 3.08 16.24
CA GLY A 400 -23.73 4.36 15.71
C GLY A 400 -24.23 4.57 14.29
N THR A 401 -24.68 5.78 13.96
CA THR A 401 -25.19 6.10 12.62
C THR A 401 -24.04 6.01 11.61
N PRO A 402 -24.18 5.25 10.51
CA PRO A 402 -23.16 5.17 9.47
C PRO A 402 -22.79 6.57 8.96
N VAL A 403 -21.49 6.86 8.85
CA VAL A 403 -21.03 8.05 8.13
C VAL A 403 -21.41 7.89 6.66
N GLU A 404 -22.39 8.66 6.21
CA GLU A 404 -22.97 8.52 4.89
C GLU A 404 -21.95 8.78 3.78
N ASP A 405 -21.96 7.91 2.77
CA ASP A 405 -21.16 8.03 1.57
C ASP A 405 -21.68 9.19 0.72
N GLY A 406 -20.81 10.13 0.29
CA GLY A 406 -21.16 11.03 -0.81
C GLY A 406 -21.15 10.27 -2.15
N GLU A 407 -21.59 10.88 -3.26
CA GLU A 407 -21.66 10.22 -4.58
C GLU A 407 -20.29 9.99 -5.25
N TRP A 408 -19.92 8.71 -5.50
CA TRP A 408 -18.60 8.22 -5.93
C TRP A 408 -18.22 8.47 -7.39
#